data_AF-A0A4R1XHB0-F1
#
_entry.id   AF-A0A4R1XHB0-F1
#
_cell.length_a   1.000
_cell.length_b   1.000
_cell.length_c   1.000
_cell.angle_alpha   90.00
_cell.angle_beta   90.00
_cell.angle_gamma   90.00
#
_symmetry.space_group_name_H-M   'P 1'
#
loop_
_entity.id
_entity.type
_entity.pdbx_description
1 polymer ?
#
loop_
_entity_poly.entity_id
_entity_poly.type
_entity_poly.pdbx_seq_one_letter_code
_entity_poly.pdbx_strand_id
1 'polypeptide(L)'
;MVNTRGFKMSILLVFSLMLQACVDMDILMTPDIDSYLRDKDGDIVDDCKGDALYKKSSRTNRFWERNNLSKGTIEFVCVDGKAYLPGQEPKN
;
A
#
# COMPACT_ATOMS: atom_id res chain seq x y z
N MET A 1 43.05 -9.52 45.15
CA MET A 1 43.42 -8.80 43.91
C MET A 1 42.53 -9.33 42.80
N VAL A 2 41.38 -8.68 42.54
CA VAL A 2 40.40 -9.18 41.55
C VAL A 2 40.87 -8.72 40.17
N ASN A 3 41.17 -9.67 39.29
CA ASN A 3 41.66 -9.43 37.94
C ASN A 3 40.55 -8.76 37.09
N THR A 4 40.51 -7.43 37.11
CA THR A 4 39.44 -6.58 36.54
C THR A 4 39.45 -6.46 35.02
N ARG A 5 40.34 -7.17 34.31
CA ARG A 5 40.40 -7.17 32.83
C ARG A 5 39.41 -8.13 32.17
N GLY A 6 39.10 -9.27 32.79
CA GLY A 6 38.16 -10.26 32.23
C GLY A 6 36.70 -9.83 32.35
N PHE A 7 36.34 -9.17 33.46
CA PHE A 7 34.96 -8.79 33.77
C PHE A 7 34.41 -7.70 32.83
N LYS A 8 35.28 -6.80 32.34
CA LYS A 8 34.90 -5.74 31.39
C LYS A 8 34.58 -6.26 30.00
N MET A 9 35.22 -7.35 29.57
CA MET A 9 34.99 -7.94 28.23
C MET A 9 33.73 -8.82 28.19
N SER A 10 33.35 -9.43 29.32
CA SER A 10 32.13 -10.24 29.42
C SER A 10 30.84 -9.41 29.37
N ILE A 11 30.83 -8.20 29.94
CA ILE A 11 29.67 -7.31 29.88
C ILE A 11 29.42 -6.83 28.44
N LEU A 12 30.48 -6.52 27.70
CA LEU A 12 30.37 -6.08 26.30
C LEU A 12 29.76 -7.16 25.40
N LEU A 13 30.08 -8.44 25.62
CA LEU A 13 29.53 -9.56 24.83
C LEU A 13 28.02 -9.77 25.05
N VAL A 14 27.51 -9.54 26.26
CA VAL A 14 26.08 -9.71 26.57
C VAL A 14 25.23 -8.60 25.95
N PHE A 15 25.76 -7.37 25.85
CA PHE A 15 25.07 -6.26 25.17
C PHE A 15 25.08 -6.40 23.64
N SER A 16 26.13 -7.00 23.05
CA SER A 16 26.21 -7.25 21.61
C SER A 16 25.17 -8.24 21.09
N LEU A 17 24.73 -9.19 21.92
CA LEU A 17 23.73 -10.21 21.53
C LEU A 17 22.30 -9.64 21.45
N MET A 18 22.01 -8.52 22.11
CA MET A 18 20.68 -7.87 22.03
C MET A 18 20.48 -7.04 20.75
N LEU A 19 21.57 -6.72 20.02
CA LEU A 19 21.52 -5.93 18.79
C LEU A 19 21.31 -6.77 17.51
N GLN A 20 21.24 -8.11 17.61
CA GLN A 20 20.98 -8.98 16.45
C GLN A 20 19.53 -9.47 16.34
N ALA A 21 18.62 -8.99 17.19
CA ALA A 21 17.20 -9.07 16.86
C ALA A 21 16.87 -8.00 15.81
N CYS A 22 17.39 -8.17 14.58
CA CYS A 22 16.67 -7.76 13.38
C CYS A 22 15.42 -8.66 13.33
N VAL A 23 14.46 -8.40 14.21
CA VAL A 23 13.10 -8.77 13.91
C VAL A 23 12.77 -7.96 12.68
N ASP A 24 12.62 -8.64 11.54
CA ASP A 24 11.91 -8.12 10.38
C ASP A 24 10.52 -7.72 10.88
N MET A 25 10.45 -6.50 11.42
CA MET A 25 9.22 -5.84 11.74
C MET A 25 8.66 -5.35 10.40
N ASP A 26 8.22 -6.28 9.56
CA ASP A 26 7.12 -6.06 8.61
C ASP A 26 5.81 -5.85 9.39
N ILE A 27 5.87 -4.98 10.41
CA ILE A 27 4.75 -4.45 11.20
C ILE A 27 4.23 -3.16 10.56
N LEU A 28 4.74 -2.78 9.39
CA LEU A 28 3.93 -2.01 8.46
C LEU A 28 3.21 -3.01 7.54
N MET A 29 1.92 -3.23 7.80
CA MET A 29 0.99 -3.74 6.80
C MET A 29 0.91 -2.73 5.63
N THR A 30 1.98 -2.56 4.86
CA THR A 30 1.88 -2.00 3.53
C THR A 30 1.09 -3.02 2.71
N PRO A 31 -0.07 -2.63 2.14
CA PRO A 31 -0.81 -3.53 1.27
C PRO A 31 0.14 -4.01 0.18
N ASP A 32 0.15 -5.33 -0.06
CA ASP A 32 0.86 -5.91 -1.19
C ASP A 32 0.50 -5.11 -2.46
N ILE A 33 1.50 -4.71 -3.24
CA ILE A 33 1.29 -3.94 -4.46
C ILE A 33 0.38 -4.69 -5.46
N ASP A 34 0.28 -6.01 -5.33
CA ASP A 34 -0.63 -6.84 -6.12
C ASP A 34 -2.10 -6.74 -5.67
N SER A 35 -2.37 -6.10 -4.53
CA SER A 35 -3.72 -5.86 -4.02
C SER A 35 -4.47 -4.75 -4.76
N TYR A 36 -3.74 -3.90 -5.48
CA TYR A 36 -4.29 -2.78 -6.27
C TYR A 36 -4.71 -3.21 -7.67
N LEU A 37 -5.71 -2.51 -8.23
CA LEU A 37 -6.01 -2.57 -9.65
C LEU A 37 -4.88 -1.92 -10.43
N ARG A 38 -4.58 -2.51 -11.58
CA ARG A 38 -3.58 -2.00 -12.51
C ARG A 38 -4.19 -1.78 -13.88
N ASP A 39 -3.71 -0.78 -14.58
CA ASP A 39 -4.05 -0.57 -15.98
C ASP A 39 -3.24 -1.50 -16.90
N LYS A 40 -3.24 -1.19 -18.20
CA LYS A 40 -2.58 -1.99 -19.24
C LYS A 40 -1.06 -1.81 -19.23
N ASP A 41 -0.57 -0.68 -18.74
CA ASP A 41 0.84 -0.34 -18.62
C ASP A 41 1.42 -0.81 -17.27
N GLY A 42 0.54 -1.21 -16.36
CA GLY A 42 0.87 -1.76 -15.05
C GLY A 42 0.80 -0.72 -13.94
N ASP A 43 0.36 0.49 -14.21
CA ASP A 43 0.23 1.55 -13.21
C ASP A 43 -0.98 1.33 -12.31
N ILE A 44 -0.90 1.83 -11.07
CA ILE A 44 -2.00 1.72 -10.10
C ILE A 44 -3.17 2.60 -10.56
N VAL A 45 -4.36 2.03 -10.57
CA VAL A 45 -5.58 2.77 -10.93
C VAL A 45 -6.11 3.51 -9.69
N ASP A 46 -6.13 4.83 -9.76
CA ASP A 46 -6.66 5.71 -8.72
C ASP A 46 -8.09 6.17 -9.02
N ASP A 47 -8.88 6.47 -7.99
CA ASP A 47 -10.18 7.11 -8.14
C ASP A 47 -10.06 8.60 -8.47
N CYS A 48 -11.19 9.28 -8.69
CA CYS A 48 -11.22 10.70 -9.03
C CYS A 48 -10.72 11.65 -7.92
N LYS A 49 -10.33 11.12 -6.76
CA LYS A 49 -9.72 11.86 -5.64
C LYS A 49 -8.24 11.51 -5.47
N GLY A 50 -7.68 10.63 -6.30
CA GLY A 50 -6.32 10.13 -6.18
C GLY A 50 -6.16 9.00 -5.18
N ASP A 51 -7.25 8.35 -4.76
CA ASP A 51 -7.15 7.18 -3.87
C ASP A 51 -7.09 5.89 -4.69
N ALA A 52 -6.04 5.09 -4.46
CA ALA A 52 -5.83 3.82 -5.14
C ALA A 52 -7.01 2.83 -4.97
N LEU A 53 -7.41 2.21 -6.09
CA LEU A 53 -8.47 1.22 -6.12
C LEU A 53 -7.92 -0.19 -5.90
N TYR A 54 -8.48 -0.91 -4.93
CA TYR A 54 -8.07 -2.27 -4.58
C TYR A 54 -8.91 -3.32 -5.31
N LYS A 55 -8.31 -4.42 -5.77
CA LYS A 55 -8.97 -5.52 -6.51
C LYS A 55 -10.15 -6.14 -5.75
N LYS A 56 -10.00 -6.33 -4.43
CA LYS A 56 -10.98 -7.05 -3.57
C LYS A 56 -11.49 -6.18 -2.43
N SER A 57 -11.85 -4.93 -2.72
CA SER A 57 -12.34 -3.99 -1.70
C SER A 57 -13.80 -3.59 -1.91
N SER A 58 -14.55 -3.54 -0.80
CA SER A 58 -15.89 -2.96 -0.76
C SER A 58 -15.89 -1.46 -1.10
N ARG A 59 -14.77 -0.76 -0.90
CA ARG A 59 -14.59 0.64 -1.33
C ARG A 59 -14.58 0.74 -2.86
N THR A 60 -13.79 -0.09 -3.53
CA THR A 60 -13.74 -0.14 -4.99
C THR A 60 -15.07 -0.56 -5.61
N ASN A 61 -15.74 -1.56 -5.02
CA ASN A 61 -17.09 -1.94 -5.45
C ASN A 61 -18.08 -0.77 -5.39
N ARG A 62 -18.08 -0.02 -4.30
CA ARG A 62 -18.92 1.18 -4.16
C ARG A 62 -18.51 2.29 -5.13
N PHE A 63 -17.24 2.41 -5.48
CA PHE A 63 -16.79 3.36 -6.50
C PHE A 63 -17.46 3.06 -7.84
N TRP A 64 -17.43 1.81 -8.32
CA TRP A 64 -18.09 1.45 -9.57
C TRP A 64 -19.61 1.67 -9.51
N GLU A 65 -20.25 1.23 -8.42
CA GLU A 65 -21.71 1.40 -8.24
C GLU A 65 -22.14 2.88 -8.25
N ARG A 66 -21.41 3.76 -7.55
CA ARG A 66 -21.74 5.21 -7.50
C ARG A 66 -21.55 5.92 -8.84
N ASN A 67 -20.62 5.44 -9.65
CA ASN A 67 -20.33 6.01 -10.96
C ASN A 67 -21.07 5.30 -12.10
N ASN A 68 -21.93 4.31 -11.79
CA ASN A 68 -22.63 3.49 -12.78
C ASN A 68 -21.67 2.82 -13.78
N LEU A 69 -20.51 2.36 -13.28
CA LEU A 69 -19.49 1.64 -14.03
C LEU A 69 -19.60 0.13 -13.76
N SER A 70 -19.16 -0.67 -14.73
CA SER A 70 -19.01 -2.11 -14.53
C SER A 70 -17.91 -2.42 -13.52
N LYS A 71 -18.08 -3.51 -12.75
CA LYS A 71 -17.03 -3.95 -11.83
C LYS A 71 -15.77 -4.33 -12.60
N GLY A 72 -14.62 -3.89 -12.12
CA GLY A 72 -13.33 -4.10 -12.78
C GLY A 72 -13.03 -3.09 -13.89
N THR A 73 -13.86 -2.07 -14.11
CA THR A 73 -13.52 -0.99 -15.04
C THR A 73 -12.27 -0.25 -14.54
N ILE A 74 -11.23 -0.26 -15.37
CA ILE A 74 -9.94 0.42 -15.17
C ILE A 74 -9.76 1.63 -16.10
N GLU A 75 -10.56 1.73 -17.16
CA GLU A 75 -10.52 2.85 -18.10
C GLU A 75 -11.73 3.76 -17.86
N PHE A 76 -11.48 4.94 -17.31
CA PHE A 76 -12.48 5.96 -17.08
C PHE A 76 -11.83 7.35 -17.04
N VAL A 77 -12.65 8.38 -17.23
CA VAL A 77 -12.26 9.78 -17.10
C VAL A 77 -12.99 10.40 -15.91
N CYS A 78 -12.34 11.33 -15.23
CA CYS A 78 -12.91 12.04 -14.08
C CYS A 78 -13.32 13.45 -14.49
N VAL A 79 -14.61 13.77 -14.34
CA VAL A 79 -15.17 15.10 -14.55
C VAL A 79 -15.94 15.50 -13.30
N ASP A 80 -15.58 16.64 -12.70
CA ASP A 80 -16.17 17.17 -11.46
C ASP A 80 -16.26 16.14 -10.31
N GLY A 81 -15.23 15.28 -10.20
CA GLY A 81 -15.14 14.25 -9.16
C GLY A 81 -16.00 12.99 -9.40
N LYS A 82 -16.64 12.87 -10.57
CA LYS A 82 -17.39 11.69 -11.00
C LYS A 82 -16.67 11.00 -12.16
N ALA A 83 -16.66 9.67 -12.13
CA ALA A 83 -16.02 8.84 -13.15
C ALA A 83 -17.02 8.48 -14.26
N TYR A 84 -16.55 8.54 -15.51
CA TYR A 84 -17.32 8.22 -16.71
C TYR A 84 -16.50 7.32 -17.63
N LEU A 85 -17.17 6.49 -18.43
CA LEU A 85 -16.50 5.84 -19.56
C LEU A 85 -16.09 6.91 -20.57
N PRO A 86 -14.93 6.79 -21.23
CA PRO A 86 -14.51 7.73 -22.26
C PRO A 86 -15.59 7.92 -23.34
N GLY A 87 -15.93 9.18 -23.63
CA GLY A 87 -16.99 9.57 -24.56
C GLY A 87 -18.39 9.65 -23.95
N GLN A 88 -18.57 9.27 -22.68
CA GLN A 88 -19.83 9.38 -21.92
C GLN A 88 -19.82 10.52 -20.90
N GLU A 89 -18.70 11.22 -20.76
CA GLU A 89 -18.60 12.41 -19.95
C GLU A 89 -19.53 13.53 -20.46
N PRO A 90 -20.06 14.37 -19.56
CA PRO A 90 -20.83 15.54 -19.96
C PRO A 90 -19.97 16.46 -20.83
N LYS A 91 -20.53 16.85 -21.98
CA LYS A 91 -19.92 17.86 -22.85
C LYS A 91 -20.35 19.22 -22.33
N ASN A 92 -19.39 19.97 -21.79
CA ASN A 92 -19.58 21.40 -21.50
C ASN A 92 -19.68 22.21 -22.79
#